data_AF-A0A4Y6UR65-F1
#
_entry.id   AF-A0A4Y6UR65-F1
#
_cell.length_a   1.000
_cell.length_b   1.000
_cell.length_c   1.000
_cell.angle_alpha   90.00
_cell.angle_beta   90.00
_cell.angle_gamma   90.00
#
_symmetry.space_group_name_H-M   'P 1'
#
loop_
_entity.id
_entity.type
_entity.pdbx_description
1 polymer ?
#
loop_
_entity_poly.entity_id
_entity_poly.type
_entity_poly.pdbx_seq_one_letter_code
_entity_poly.pdbx_strand_id
1 'polypeptide(L)'
;MNDLPTKLLANRDYSTLYALSGVFGSITSYAFGGWSGLLEILLLFFAVDYLSGMFASIKTGKGLKSSVGFWGLLKKGLMMLMVLLGHRIDLALGLNIVMNGTIFFWLSNEAVSIIENYGRLGLKLPPVFRKMITILQEKSGENEVIKEVQSTTIETVKVEQTQTVEKKAE
;
A
#
# COMPACT_ATOMS: atom_id res chain seq x y z
N MET A 1 -32.94 -40.13 -15.06
CA MET A 1 -31.81 -39.50 -15.79
C MET A 1 -31.44 -38.22 -15.05
N ASN A 2 -30.16 -38.10 -14.65
CA ASN A 2 -29.46 -36.93 -14.10
C ASN A 2 -29.49 -36.65 -12.58
N ASP A 3 -29.03 -37.59 -11.76
CA ASP A 3 -28.55 -37.32 -10.37
C ASP A 3 -27.01 -37.15 -10.28
N LEU A 4 -26.31 -37.14 -11.42
CA LEU A 4 -24.86 -37.00 -11.49
C LEU A 4 -24.31 -35.59 -11.15
N PRO A 5 -24.99 -34.44 -11.42
CA PRO A 5 -24.40 -33.13 -11.14
C PRO A 5 -24.53 -32.68 -9.67
N THR A 6 -25.47 -33.24 -8.90
CA THR A 6 -25.70 -32.83 -7.50
C THR A 6 -24.73 -33.51 -6.52
N LYS A 7 -24.27 -34.73 -6.82
CA LYS A 7 -23.29 -35.44 -5.96
C LYS A 7 -21.85 -34.94 -6.10
N LEU A 8 -21.51 -34.27 -7.22
CA LEU A 8 -20.19 -33.65 -7.41
C LEU A 8 -20.01 -32.38 -6.57
N LEU A 9 -21.09 -31.64 -6.31
CA LEU A 9 -21.05 -30.41 -5.51
C LEU A 9 -21.15 -30.67 -4.00
N ALA A 10 -21.68 -31.83 -3.60
CA ALA A 10 -21.89 -32.19 -2.20
C ALA A 10 -20.62 -32.70 -1.49
N ASN A 11 -19.52 -32.96 -2.21
CA ASN A 11 -18.30 -33.55 -1.67
C ASN A 11 -17.06 -32.65 -1.92
N ARG A 12 -17.20 -31.33 -1.80
CA ARG A 12 -16.05 -30.43 -1.79
C ARG A 12 -15.63 -30.21 -0.34
N ASP A 13 -14.52 -30.80 0.05
CA ASP A 13 -14.01 -30.66 1.41
C ASP A 13 -13.44 -29.24 1.63
N TYR A 14 -14.20 -28.41 2.35
CA TYR A 14 -13.81 -27.06 2.71
C TYR A 14 -12.79 -27.02 3.87
N SER A 15 -12.40 -28.17 4.42
CA SER A 15 -11.38 -28.29 5.48
C SER A 15 -10.10 -27.53 5.16
N THR A 16 -9.64 -27.60 3.92
CA THR A 16 -8.45 -26.89 3.43
C THR A 16 -8.61 -25.36 3.48
N LEU A 17 -9.78 -24.83 3.11
CA LEU A 17 -10.06 -23.39 3.20
C LEU A 17 -10.12 -22.92 4.65
N TYR A 18 -10.77 -23.69 5.53
CA TYR A 18 -10.81 -23.37 6.96
C TYR A 18 -9.41 -23.40 7.58
N ALA A 19 -8.60 -24.42 7.26
CA ALA A 19 -7.22 -24.53 7.73
C ALA A 19 -6.37 -23.33 7.27
N LEU A 20 -6.47 -22.92 6.02
CA LEU A 20 -5.77 -21.75 5.49
C LEU A 20 -6.21 -20.45 6.19
N SER A 21 -7.51 -20.28 6.41
CA SER A 21 -8.03 -19.11 7.14
C SER A 21 -7.54 -19.07 8.59
N GLY A 22 -7.45 -20.22 9.25
CA GLY A 22 -6.94 -20.34 10.62
C GLY A 22 -5.45 -20.04 10.72
N VAL A 23 -4.65 -20.54 9.78
CA VAL A 23 -3.22 -20.23 9.70
C VAL A 23 -3.00 -18.74 9.43
N PHE A 24 -3.78 -18.15 8.52
CA PHE A 24 -3.68 -16.72 8.24
C PHE A 24 -4.07 -15.88 9.48
N GLY A 25 -5.21 -16.21 10.10
CA GLY A 25 -5.70 -15.52 11.28
C GLY A 25 -4.73 -15.60 12.46
N SER A 26 -4.04 -16.74 12.65
CA SER A 26 -3.04 -16.90 13.71
C SER A 26 -1.79 -16.06 13.45
N ILE A 27 -1.28 -16.04 12.22
CA ILE A 27 -0.14 -15.19 11.82
C ILE A 27 -0.50 -13.71 12.02
N THR A 28 -1.66 -13.27 11.55
CA THR A 28 -2.11 -11.89 11.69
C THR A 28 -2.30 -11.51 13.15
N SER A 29 -2.92 -12.37 13.96
CA SER A 29 -3.10 -12.11 15.39
C SER A 29 -1.76 -12.01 16.12
N TYR A 30 -0.78 -12.84 15.77
CA TYR A 30 0.57 -12.78 16.31
C TYR A 30 1.33 -11.51 15.88
N ALA A 31 1.16 -11.08 14.62
CA ALA A 31 1.85 -9.92 14.07
C ALA A 31 1.43 -8.60 14.73
N PHE A 32 0.15 -8.46 15.09
CA PHE A 32 -0.43 -7.20 15.56
C PHE A 32 -0.97 -7.23 17.00
N GLY A 33 -0.80 -8.36 17.70
CA GLY A 33 -1.29 -8.52 19.07
C GLY A 33 -2.81 -8.68 19.17
N GLY A 34 -3.46 -9.10 18.09
CA GLY A 34 -4.91 -9.24 17.96
C GLY A 34 -5.54 -8.29 16.95
N TRP A 35 -6.88 -8.34 16.86
CA TRP A 35 -7.66 -7.50 15.95
C TRP A 35 -8.19 -6.28 16.71
N SER A 36 -7.52 -5.13 16.56
CA SER A 36 -7.91 -3.89 17.23
C SER A 36 -8.73 -2.97 16.32
N GLY A 37 -9.57 -2.11 16.91
CA GLY A 37 -10.35 -1.13 16.15
C GLY A 37 -9.48 -0.13 15.38
N LEU A 38 -8.28 0.21 15.88
CA LEU A 38 -7.33 1.06 15.14
C LEU A 38 -6.79 0.36 13.90
N LEU A 39 -6.48 -0.93 13.99
CA LEU A 39 -6.07 -1.74 12.85
C LEU A 39 -7.21 -1.84 11.81
N GLU A 40 -8.44 -2.03 12.26
CA GLU A 40 -9.63 -2.06 11.40
C GLU A 40 -9.82 -0.74 10.64
N ILE A 41 -9.72 0.40 11.33
CA ILE A 41 -9.84 1.72 10.69
C ILE A 41 -8.71 1.93 9.67
N LEU A 42 -7.48 1.52 9.97
CA LEU A 42 -6.37 1.60 9.00
C LEU A 42 -6.63 0.77 7.74
N LEU A 43 -7.10 -0.46 7.90
CA LEU A 43 -7.43 -1.33 6.77
C LEU A 43 -8.59 -0.77 5.95
N LEU A 44 -9.59 -0.16 6.60
CA LEU A 44 -10.67 0.55 5.92
C LEU A 44 -10.14 1.72 5.09
N PHE A 45 -9.22 2.51 5.63
CA PHE A 45 -8.56 3.60 4.88
C PHE A 45 -7.78 3.07 3.68
N PHE A 46 -7.04 1.97 3.82
CA PHE A 46 -6.36 1.32 2.69
C PHE A 46 -7.33 0.88 1.60
N ALA A 47 -8.48 0.31 1.97
CA ALA A 47 -9.51 -0.11 1.03
C ALA A 47 -10.13 1.09 0.30
N VAL A 48 -10.53 2.13 1.03
CA VAL A 48 -11.13 3.35 0.47
C VAL A 48 -10.13 4.07 -0.44
N ASP A 49 -8.88 4.22 -0.01
CA ASP A 49 -7.84 4.83 -0.82
C ASP A 49 -7.62 4.06 -2.13
N TYR A 50 -7.48 2.74 -2.07
CA TYR A 50 -7.28 1.91 -3.26
C TYR A 50 -8.45 2.01 -4.24
N LEU A 51 -9.69 1.89 -3.74
CA LEU A 51 -10.90 2.01 -4.56
C LEU A 51 -11.04 3.42 -5.15
N SER A 52 -10.83 4.46 -4.36
CA SER A 52 -10.91 5.85 -4.83
C SER A 52 -9.85 6.14 -5.90
N GLY A 53 -8.63 5.63 -5.73
CA GLY A 53 -7.55 5.74 -6.71
C GLY A 53 -7.84 4.99 -8.01
N MET A 54 -8.45 3.80 -7.92
CA MET A 54 -8.94 3.06 -9.09
C MET A 54 -9.99 3.86 -9.86
N PHE A 55 -11.03 4.35 -9.18
CA PHE A 55 -12.09 5.15 -9.80
C PHE A 55 -11.53 6.44 -10.41
N ALA A 56 -10.63 7.12 -9.70
CA ALA A 56 -9.97 8.31 -10.21
C ALA A 56 -9.17 8.01 -11.49
N SER A 57 -8.42 6.90 -11.54
CA SER A 57 -7.64 6.52 -12.72
C SER A 57 -8.51 6.22 -13.94
N ILE A 58 -9.64 5.55 -13.73
CA ILE A 58 -10.63 5.29 -14.78
C ILE A 58 -11.23 6.60 -15.28
N LYS A 59 -11.67 7.49 -14.37
CA LYS A 59 -12.30 8.76 -14.73
C LYS A 59 -11.36 9.72 -15.47
N THR A 60 -10.08 9.78 -15.10
CA THR A 60 -9.09 10.63 -15.78
C THR A 60 -8.60 10.02 -17.11
N GLY A 61 -9.10 8.85 -17.52
CA GLY A 61 -8.70 8.21 -18.78
C GLY A 61 -7.30 7.60 -18.77
N LYS A 62 -6.64 7.52 -17.60
CA LYS A 62 -5.31 6.90 -17.47
C LYS A 62 -5.35 5.36 -17.55
N GLY A 63 -6.55 4.77 -17.45
CA GLY A 63 -6.75 3.33 -17.43
C GLY A 63 -6.26 2.67 -16.14
N LEU A 64 -6.47 1.35 -16.01
CA LEU A 64 -5.95 0.56 -14.89
C LEU A 64 -4.65 -0.12 -15.31
N LYS A 65 -3.51 0.50 -14.98
CA LYS A 65 -2.21 -0.13 -15.12
C LYS A 65 -1.97 -1.07 -13.94
N SER A 66 -1.90 -2.37 -14.20
CA SER A 66 -1.69 -3.39 -13.16
C SER A 66 -0.39 -3.17 -12.36
N SER A 67 0.67 -2.70 -13.02
CA SER A 67 1.94 -2.37 -12.38
C SER A 67 1.79 -1.27 -11.31
N VAL A 68 1.03 -0.22 -11.61
CA VAL A 68 0.78 0.89 -10.66
C VAL A 68 -0.02 0.40 -9.46
N GLY A 69 -1.05 -0.41 -9.70
CA GLY A 69 -1.85 -1.02 -8.63
C GLY A 69 -1.03 -1.95 -7.73
N PHE A 70 -0.15 -2.76 -8.33
CA PHE A 70 0.74 -3.66 -7.60
C PHE A 70 1.72 -2.89 -6.71
N TRP A 71 2.38 -1.85 -7.23
CA TRP A 71 3.27 -0.99 -6.43
C TRP A 71 2.54 -0.29 -5.29
N GLY A 72 1.30 0.15 -5.51
CA GLY A 72 0.45 0.72 -4.46
C GLY A 72 0.16 -0.29 -3.34
N LEU A 73 -0.16 -1.54 -3.69
CA LEU A 73 -0.41 -2.58 -2.70
C LEU A 73 0.86 -3.01 -1.96
N LEU A 74 2.00 -3.10 -2.66
CA LEU A 74 3.30 -3.40 -2.04
C LEU A 74 3.67 -2.32 -1.02
N LYS A 75 3.45 -1.04 -1.35
CA LYS A 75 3.65 0.08 -0.42
C LYS A 75 2.83 -0.11 0.86
N LYS A 76 1.54 -0.47 0.72
CA LYS A 76 0.66 -0.75 1.88
C LYS A 76 1.12 -1.96 2.70
N GLY A 77 1.66 -2.99 2.05
CA GLY A 77 2.33 -4.10 2.73
C GLY A 77 3.51 -3.65 3.59
N LEU A 78 4.36 -2.76 3.07
CA LEU A 78 5.48 -2.17 3.83
C LEU A 78 5.00 -1.30 4.99
N MET A 79 3.90 -0.55 4.83
CA MET A 79 3.29 0.19 5.93
C MET A 79 2.83 -0.74 7.05
N MET A 80 2.18 -1.86 6.72
CA MET A 80 1.77 -2.87 7.71
C MET A 80 2.97 -3.51 8.41
N LEU A 81 4.10 -3.69 7.68
CA LEU A 81 5.34 -4.15 8.29
C LEU A 81 5.87 -3.15 9.33
N MET A 82 5.75 -1.83 9.08
CA MET A 82 6.07 -0.82 10.09
C MET A 82 5.14 -0.89 11.31
N VAL A 83 3.83 -1.13 11.11
CA VAL A 83 2.89 -1.34 12.22
C VAL A 83 3.26 -2.57 13.05
N LEU A 84 3.64 -3.67 12.39
CA LEU A 84 4.15 -4.89 13.04
C LEU A 84 5.39 -4.56 13.88
N LEU A 85 6.37 -3.85 13.31
CA LEU A 85 7.57 -3.45 14.06
C LEU A 85 7.21 -2.59 15.28
N GLY A 86 6.27 -1.66 15.15
CA GLY A 86 5.73 -0.88 16.26
C GLY A 86 5.13 -1.76 17.35
N HIS A 87 4.36 -2.78 16.99
CA HIS A 87 3.83 -3.77 17.94
C HIS A 87 4.94 -4.54 18.67
N ARG A 88 6.00 -4.94 17.96
CA ARG A 88 7.14 -5.65 18.59
C ARG A 88 7.92 -4.77 19.56
N ILE A 89 8.07 -3.49 19.26
CA ILE A 89 8.68 -2.51 20.18
C ILE A 89 7.80 -2.34 21.42
N ASP A 90 6.50 -2.18 21.22
CA ASP A 90 5.51 -2.07 22.30
C ASP A 90 5.56 -3.28 23.24
N LEU A 91 5.62 -4.51 22.70
CA LEU A 91 5.80 -5.72 23.51
C LEU A 91 7.12 -5.73 24.30
N ALA A 92 8.21 -5.29 23.68
CA ALA A 92 9.52 -5.26 24.34
C ALA A 92 9.59 -4.24 25.49
N LEU A 93 8.83 -3.15 25.38
CA LEU A 93 8.79 -2.06 26.36
C LEU A 93 7.61 -2.17 27.35
N GLY A 94 6.67 -3.10 27.14
CA GLY A 94 5.44 -3.19 27.91
C GLY A 94 4.49 -2.00 27.67
N LEU A 95 4.55 -1.41 26.48
CA LEU A 95 3.76 -0.25 26.07
C LEU A 95 2.78 -0.62 24.96
N ASN A 96 1.95 0.34 24.55
CA ASN A 96 1.02 0.23 23.42
C ASN A 96 0.96 1.55 22.62
N ILE A 97 2.05 2.32 22.63
CA ILE A 97 2.09 3.69 22.11
C ILE A 97 2.70 3.70 20.71
N VAL A 98 3.71 2.86 20.45
CA VAL A 98 4.47 2.88 19.19
C VAL A 98 3.62 2.32 18.05
N MET A 99 2.92 1.20 18.26
CA MET A 99 2.00 0.63 17.27
C MET A 99 0.88 1.62 16.95
N ASN A 100 0.23 2.16 17.98
CA ASN A 100 -0.89 3.08 17.82
C ASN A 100 -0.46 4.38 17.13
N GLY A 101 0.68 4.96 17.52
CA GLY A 101 1.26 6.14 16.88
C GLY A 101 1.60 5.88 15.41
N THR A 102 2.14 4.70 15.09
CA THR A 102 2.43 4.29 13.71
C THR A 102 1.14 4.17 12.90
N ILE A 103 0.08 3.60 13.47
CA ILE A 103 -1.23 3.52 12.82
C ILE A 103 -1.79 4.92 12.53
N PHE A 104 -1.78 5.83 13.52
CA PHE A 104 -2.26 7.20 13.32
C PHE A 104 -1.46 7.98 12.27
N PHE A 105 -0.15 7.75 12.22
CA PHE A 105 0.71 8.33 11.19
C PHE A 105 0.27 7.87 9.79
N TRP A 106 0.09 6.57 9.58
CA TRP A 106 -0.36 6.05 8.29
C TRP A 106 -1.80 6.43 7.96
N LEU A 107 -2.70 6.48 8.94
CA LEU A 107 -4.06 6.99 8.74
C LEU A 107 -4.08 8.42 8.19
N SER A 108 -3.21 9.28 8.72
CA SER A 108 -3.08 10.66 8.25
C SER A 108 -2.61 10.71 6.79
N ASN A 109 -1.66 9.85 6.42
CA ASN A 109 -1.17 9.76 5.04
C ASN A 109 -2.24 9.25 4.07
N GLU A 110 -3.00 8.22 4.45
CA GLU A 110 -4.09 7.69 3.63
C GLU A 110 -5.25 8.69 3.53
N ALA A 111 -5.54 9.46 4.58
CA ALA A 111 -6.53 10.54 4.52
C ALA A 111 -6.18 11.56 3.42
N VAL A 112 -4.92 11.99 3.35
CA VAL A 112 -4.44 12.91 2.31
C VAL A 112 -4.60 12.31 0.91
N SER A 113 -4.20 11.04 0.74
CA SER A 113 -4.33 10.31 -0.53
C SER A 113 -5.79 10.19 -1.00
N ILE A 114 -6.72 9.90 -0.08
CA ILE A 114 -8.16 9.87 -0.37
C ILE A 114 -8.68 11.23 -0.83
N ILE A 115 -8.30 12.32 -0.14
CA ILE A 115 -8.73 13.68 -0.50
C ILE A 115 -8.17 14.06 -1.88
N GLU A 116 -6.94 13.67 -2.21
CA GLU A 116 -6.38 13.87 -3.55
C GLU A 116 -7.19 13.11 -4.62
N ASN A 117 -7.47 11.82 -4.39
CA ASN A 117 -8.28 11.00 -5.31
C ASN A 117 -9.69 11.56 -5.47
N TYR A 118 -10.30 12.08 -4.39
CA TYR A 118 -11.58 12.78 -4.41
C TYR A 118 -11.54 14.02 -5.33
N GLY A 119 -10.47 14.81 -5.27
CA GLY A 119 -10.25 15.94 -6.19
C GLY A 119 -10.08 15.49 -7.65
N ARG A 120 -9.33 14.41 -7.90
CA ARG A 120 -9.15 13.82 -9.23
C ARG A 120 -10.46 13.26 -9.82
N LEU A 121 -11.39 12.87 -8.96
CA LEU A 121 -12.76 12.51 -9.35
C LEU A 121 -13.61 13.73 -9.76
N GLY A 122 -13.08 14.95 -9.74
CA GLY A 122 -13.80 16.16 -10.15
C GLY A 122 -14.83 16.63 -9.13
N LEU A 123 -14.76 16.12 -7.89
CA LEU A 123 -15.63 16.54 -6.80
C LEU A 123 -15.10 17.85 -6.20
N LYS A 124 -16.02 18.72 -5.77
CA LYS A 124 -15.66 20.06 -5.27
C LYS A 124 -14.96 19.94 -3.92
N LEU A 125 -13.63 20.03 -3.93
CA LEU A 125 -12.83 20.20 -2.72
C LEU A 125 -12.88 21.64 -2.21
N PRO A 126 -13.23 21.86 -0.91
CA PRO A 126 -13.11 23.16 -0.27
C PRO A 126 -11.68 23.74 -0.37
N PRO A 127 -11.51 25.08 -0.41
CA PRO A 127 -10.20 25.72 -0.57
C PRO A 127 -9.17 25.30 0.49
N VAL A 128 -9.63 25.03 1.71
CA VAL A 128 -8.76 24.61 2.84
C VAL A 128 -8.04 23.30 2.49
N PHE A 129 -8.76 22.29 2.00
CA PHE A 129 -8.17 21.00 1.63
C PHE A 129 -7.20 21.11 0.46
N ARG A 130 -7.52 21.93 -0.55
CA ARG A 130 -6.62 22.19 -1.69
C ARG A 130 -5.30 22.80 -1.21
N LYS A 131 -5.37 23.83 -0.37
CA LYS A 131 -4.19 24.51 0.16
C LYS A 131 -3.33 23.59 1.02
N MET A 132 -3.96 22.77 1.88
CA MET A 132 -3.23 21.80 2.70
C MET A 132 -2.48 20.78 1.85
N ILE A 133 -3.11 20.20 0.82
CA ILE A 133 -2.46 19.23 -0.07
C ILE A 133 -1.27 19.87 -0.79
N THR A 134 -1.42 21.08 -1.34
CA THR A 134 -0.33 21.78 -2.04
C THR A 134 0.89 21.98 -1.13
N ILE A 135 0.67 22.47 0.10
CA ILE A 135 1.77 22.68 1.06
C ILE A 135 2.44 21.36 1.44
N LEU A 136 1.67 20.28 1.60
CA LEU A 136 2.22 18.96 1.91
C LEU A 136 3.09 18.44 0.76
N GLN A 137 2.65 18.59 -0.50
CA GLN A 137 3.44 18.17 -1.67
C GLN A 137 4.72 18.98 -1.82
N GLU A 138 4.68 20.30 -1.57
CA GLU A 138 5.87 21.16 -1.60
C GLU A 138 6.90 20.75 -0.53
N LYS A 139 6.44 20.43 0.70
CA LYS A 139 7.32 20.03 1.80
C LYS A 139 7.85 18.60 1.68
N SER A 140 7.14 17.72 0.96
CA SER A 140 7.51 16.31 0.85
C SER A 140 8.73 16.07 -0.06
N GLY A 141 9.25 17.09 -0.75
CA GLY A 141 10.46 16.98 -1.57
C GLY A 141 10.36 15.91 -2.66
N GLU A 142 9.16 15.46 -3.01
CA GLU A 142 8.94 14.33 -3.93
C GLU A 142 9.52 14.64 -5.33
N ASN A 143 9.63 15.93 -5.67
CA ASN A 143 10.31 16.41 -6.86
C ASN A 143 11.85 16.49 -6.76
N GLU A 144 12.44 16.44 -5.57
CA GLU A 144 13.90 16.51 -5.37
C GLU A 144 14.51 15.11 -5.20
N VAL A 145 13.90 14.24 -4.40
CA VAL A 145 14.36 12.86 -4.19
C VAL A 145 14.27 12.03 -5.49
N ILE A 146 13.21 12.21 -6.29
CA ILE A 146 13.08 11.54 -7.60
C ILE A 146 14.13 12.05 -8.59
N LYS A 147 14.50 13.33 -8.53
CA LYS A 147 15.56 13.89 -9.37
C LYS A 147 16.93 13.34 -8.97
N GLU A 148 17.21 13.24 -7.68
CA GLU A 148 18.47 12.71 -7.16
C GLU A 148 18.68 11.24 -7.55
N VAL A 149 17.67 10.39 -7.33
CA VAL A 149 17.72 8.96 -7.70
C VAL A 149 17.83 8.75 -9.22
N GLN A 150 17.15 9.57 -10.04
CA GLN A 150 17.29 9.52 -11.49
C GLN A 150 18.65 10.00 -11.96
N SER A 151 19.21 11.07 -11.37
CA SER A 151 20.58 11.52 -11.72
C SER A 151 21.64 10.47 -11.39
N THR A 152 21.55 9.82 -10.22
CA THR A 152 22.48 8.76 -9.84
C THR A 152 22.36 7.55 -10.76
N THR A 153 21.14 7.16 -11.14
CA THR A 153 20.92 6.03 -12.06
C THR A 153 21.48 6.33 -13.45
N ILE A 154 21.27 7.54 -13.97
CA ILE A 154 21.79 7.96 -15.28
C ILE A 154 23.33 8.01 -15.28
N GLU A 155 23.94 8.49 -14.19
CA GLU A 155 25.40 8.49 -14.05
C GLU A 155 25.97 7.06 -13.99
N THR A 156 25.37 6.16 -13.21
CA THR A 156 25.82 4.75 -13.15
C THR A 156 25.70 4.03 -14.50
N VAL A 157 24.61 4.28 -15.24
CA VAL A 157 24.41 3.69 -16.57
C VAL A 157 25.43 4.24 -17.58
N LYS A 158 25.78 5.53 -17.48
CA LYS A 158 26.77 6.15 -18.37
C LYS A 158 28.19 5.62 -18.11
N VAL A 159 28.56 5.43 -16.85
CA VAL A 159 29.86 4.87 -16.46
C VAL A 159 30.01 3.42 -16.95
N GLU A 160 28.96 2.61 -16.84
CA GLU A 160 28.98 1.21 -17.27
C GLU A 160 29.07 1.08 -18.80
N GLN A 161 28.43 2.00 -19.54
CA GLN A 161 28.55 2.05 -21.00
C GLN A 161 29.94 2.48 -21.47
N THR A 162 30.58 3.46 -20.81
CA THR A 162 31.94 3.90 -21.17
C THR A 162 32.98 2.78 -20.94
N GLN A 163 32.87 2.06 -19.81
CA GLN A 163 33.79 0.95 -19.51
C GLN A 163 33.60 -0.27 -20.44
N THR A 164 32.38 -0.49 -20.95
CA THR A 164 32.09 -1.58 -21.88
C THR A 164 32.62 -1.29 -23.29
N VAL A 165 32.71 -0.02 -23.68
CA VAL A 165 33.27 0.41 -24.98
C VAL A 165 34.80 0.30 -24.97
N GLU A 166 35.47 0.67 -23.87
CA GLU A 166 36.94 0.54 -23.76
C GLU A 166 37.40 -0.92 -23.77
N LYS A 167 36.70 -1.82 -23.08
CA LYS A 167 37.02 -3.27 -23.08
C LYS A 167 36.79 -3.99 -24.42
N LYS A 168 36.10 -3.37 -25.38
CA LYS A 168 35.90 -3.93 -26.73
C LYS A 168 36.89 -3.39 -27.77
N ALA A 169 37.69 -2.39 -27.39
CA ALA A 169 38.68 -1.76 -28.27
C ALA A 169 40.10 -2.33 -28.07
N GLU A 170 40.30 -3.16 -27.03
CA GLU A 170 41.48 -4.01 -26.79
C GLU A 170 41.26 -5.43 -27.36
#